data_AF-A0A821KQ54-F1
#
_entry.id   AF-A0A821KQ54-F1
#
_cell.length_a   1.000
_cell.length_b   1.000
_cell.length_c   1.000
_cell.angle_alpha   90.00
_cell.angle_beta   90.00
_cell.angle_gamma   90.00
#
_symmetry.space_group_name_H-M   'P 1'
#
loop_
_entity.id
_entity.type
_entity.pdbx_description
1 polymer ?
#
loop_
_entity_poly.entity_id
_entity_poly.type
_entity_poly.pdbx_seq_one_letter_code
_entity_poly.pdbx_strand_id
1 'polypeptide(L)'
;LNDYNTIYRLIFHLPMLKYNKLLAKKIVLQDSIPITSNEQLTSLEQLVINHPCTLESLYNILSYTSKLHRLTCEHLFLMNQNISREVPLTIFNLTYCSISQCYLKFDEFEMFIKQISSQLRTLRFKPCSDIFYLDADRWQQLILQYMPYLHTFQFKYHDGVSGHFRIQSYHSFINRFISPFWIERQWLLDIQIDLNHWSPIEIIFSIQPKRYIKKNSFDAIHM
;
A
#
# COMPACT_ATOMS: atom_id res chain seq x y z
N LEU A 1 2.11 11.92 -26.52
CA LEU A 1 0.75 12.39 -26.15
C LEU A 1 0.13 11.54 -25.01
N ASN A 2 0.93 11.10 -24.02
CA ASN A 2 0.42 10.44 -22.81
C ASN A 2 0.92 11.21 -21.59
N ASP A 3 0.50 12.46 -21.46
CA ASP A 3 0.84 13.25 -20.30
C ASP A 3 -0.22 13.00 -19.22
N TYR A 4 0.10 12.14 -18.25
CA TYR A 4 -0.79 11.88 -17.10
C TYR A 4 -1.16 13.18 -16.39
N ASN A 5 -0.29 14.19 -16.43
CA ASN A 5 -0.55 15.49 -15.83
C ASN A 5 -1.77 16.15 -16.47
N THR A 6 -1.82 16.21 -17.80
CA THR A 6 -2.99 16.72 -18.53
C THR A 6 -4.28 15.98 -18.15
N ILE A 7 -4.22 14.66 -17.94
CA ILE A 7 -5.37 13.86 -17.52
C ILE A 7 -5.79 14.19 -16.08
N TYR A 8 -4.86 14.22 -15.12
CA TYR A 8 -5.16 14.56 -13.73
C TYR A 8 -5.66 16.00 -13.60
N ARG A 9 -5.11 16.94 -14.37
CA ARG A 9 -5.63 18.30 -14.47
C ARG A 9 -7.08 18.31 -14.91
N LEU A 10 -7.43 17.60 -15.97
CA LEU A 10 -8.82 17.50 -16.42
C LEU A 10 -9.72 16.91 -15.32
N ILE A 11 -9.30 15.82 -14.69
CA ILE A 11 -10.04 15.15 -13.59
C ILE A 11 -10.30 16.14 -12.45
N PHE A 12 -9.29 16.90 -12.04
CA PHE A 12 -9.37 17.80 -10.89
C PHE A 12 -10.27 19.02 -11.15
N HIS A 13 -10.45 19.43 -12.41
CA HIS A 13 -11.39 20.49 -12.80
C HIS A 13 -12.85 20.03 -12.91
N LEU A 14 -13.17 18.76 -12.62
CA LEU A 14 -14.55 18.25 -12.67
C LEU A 14 -15.18 18.30 -11.28
N PRO A 15 -15.94 19.35 -10.91
CA PRO A 15 -16.41 19.57 -9.54
C PRO A 15 -17.46 18.54 -9.07
N MET A 16 -18.06 17.78 -9.99
CA MET A 16 -19.04 16.74 -9.67
C MET A 16 -18.43 15.33 -9.60
N LEU A 17 -17.13 15.18 -9.93
CA LEU A 17 -16.50 13.88 -10.02
C LEU A 17 -16.09 13.37 -8.63
N LYS A 18 -16.88 12.43 -8.11
CA LYS A 18 -16.61 11.77 -6.81
C LYS A 18 -15.73 10.52 -6.90
N TYR A 19 -15.77 9.84 -8.05
CA TYR A 19 -15.04 8.59 -8.28
C TYR A 19 -14.18 8.72 -9.53
N ASN A 20 -12.91 8.37 -9.42
CA ASN A 20 -12.01 8.25 -10.56
C ASN A 20 -11.27 6.92 -10.55
N LYS A 21 -11.18 6.29 -11.71
CA LYS A 21 -10.32 5.13 -11.97
C LYS A 21 -9.56 5.36 -13.26
N LEU A 22 -8.26 5.55 -13.14
CA LEU A 22 -7.37 5.72 -14.28
C LEU A 22 -6.64 4.40 -14.54
N LEU A 23 -6.84 3.83 -15.73
CA LEU A 23 -6.23 2.59 -16.19
C LEU A 23 -5.20 2.92 -17.26
N ALA A 24 -3.92 2.66 -17.03
CA ALA A 24 -2.90 2.85 -18.05
C ALA A 24 -1.72 1.89 -17.90
N LYS A 25 -1.32 1.28 -19.02
CA LYS A 25 -0.32 0.20 -19.05
C LYS A 25 1.13 0.68 -19.22
N LYS A 26 1.34 1.94 -19.61
CA LYS A 26 2.69 2.45 -19.89
C LYS A 26 3.28 3.14 -18.66
N ILE A 27 4.51 2.76 -18.32
CA ILE A 27 5.37 3.56 -17.44
C ILE A 27 5.67 4.84 -18.22
N VAL A 28 4.99 5.92 -17.87
CA VAL A 28 5.42 7.25 -18.32
C VAL A 28 6.33 7.75 -17.21
N LEU A 29 7.63 7.55 -17.41
CA LEU A 29 8.67 8.24 -16.65
C LEU A 29 8.66 9.68 -17.16
N GLN A 30 7.91 10.57 -16.52
CA GLN A 30 8.07 11.99 -16.80
C GLN A 30 7.89 12.83 -15.56
N ASP A 31 8.63 13.93 -15.62
CA ASP A 31 8.92 14.89 -14.56
C ASP A 31 7.68 15.37 -13.83
N SER A 32 7.89 15.64 -12.54
CA SER A 32 7.01 16.31 -11.59
C SER A 32 5.75 16.92 -12.22
N ILE A 33 4.58 16.41 -11.81
CA ILE A 33 3.27 16.88 -12.26
C ILE A 33 3.22 18.42 -12.12
N PRO A 34 3.23 19.21 -13.21
CA PRO A 34 3.13 20.64 -13.07
C PRO A 34 1.70 20.95 -12.62
N ILE A 35 1.65 21.57 -11.46
CA ILE A 35 0.48 21.95 -10.71
C ILE A 35 -0.38 22.94 -11.50
N THR A 36 -1.70 22.79 -11.39
CA THR A 36 -2.67 23.79 -11.81
C THR A 36 -2.58 25.00 -10.88
N SER A 37 -2.48 26.18 -11.47
CA SER A 37 -2.24 27.47 -10.83
C SER A 37 -3.37 27.98 -9.93
N ASN A 38 -4.42 27.20 -9.68
CA ASN A 38 -5.55 27.60 -8.85
C ASN A 38 -5.83 26.50 -7.83
N GLU A 39 -5.89 26.87 -6.56
CA GLU A 39 -6.08 26.08 -5.34
C GLU A 39 -7.44 25.33 -5.26
N GLN A 40 -7.98 24.85 -6.38
CA GLN A 40 -9.24 24.13 -6.40
C GLN A 40 -9.05 22.70 -5.90
N LEU A 41 -9.42 22.50 -4.64
CA LEU A 41 -9.60 21.17 -4.05
C LEU A 41 -10.69 20.42 -4.82
N THR A 42 -10.41 19.17 -5.14
CA THR A 42 -11.33 18.30 -5.88
C THR A 42 -12.48 17.82 -5.00
N SER A 43 -13.58 17.37 -5.62
CA SER A 43 -14.67 16.67 -4.93
C SER A 43 -14.48 15.14 -4.88
N LEU A 44 -13.29 14.65 -5.26
CA LEU A 44 -13.01 13.23 -5.30
C LEU A 44 -13.08 12.60 -3.91
N GLU A 45 -13.91 11.57 -3.80
CA GLU A 45 -14.09 10.73 -2.62
C GLU A 45 -13.37 9.38 -2.81
N GLN A 46 -13.20 8.93 -4.06
CA GLN A 46 -12.56 7.67 -4.39
C GLN A 46 -11.61 7.81 -5.59
N LEU A 47 -10.39 7.31 -5.42
CA LEU A 47 -9.35 7.35 -6.44
C LEU A 47 -8.71 5.97 -6.61
N VAL A 48 -8.68 5.49 -7.85
CA VAL A 48 -8.00 4.26 -8.26
C VAL A 48 -6.94 4.58 -9.31
N ILE A 49 -5.68 4.48 -8.90
CA ILE A 49 -4.48 4.68 -9.71
C ILE A 49 -4.02 3.29 -10.18
N ASN A 50 -4.43 2.88 -11.37
CA ASN A 50 -3.99 1.62 -11.98
C ASN A 50 -3.01 1.88 -13.12
N HIS A 51 -1.90 2.52 -12.75
CA HIS A 51 -0.74 2.75 -13.57
C HIS A 51 0.49 2.94 -12.65
N PRO A 52 1.71 2.82 -13.18
CA PRO A 52 2.93 3.17 -12.45
C PRO A 52 2.86 4.59 -11.87
N CYS A 53 3.01 4.74 -10.56
CA CYS A 53 2.95 6.01 -9.84
C CYS A 53 4.19 6.17 -8.95
N THR A 54 4.90 7.30 -9.09
CA THR A 54 5.96 7.64 -8.14
C THR A 54 5.35 8.12 -6.83
N LEU A 55 6.09 7.96 -5.73
CA LEU A 55 5.67 8.51 -4.44
C LEU A 55 5.46 10.04 -4.52
N GLU A 56 6.30 10.77 -5.26
CA GLU A 56 6.16 12.22 -5.47
C GLU A 56 4.87 12.58 -6.22
N SER A 57 4.59 11.88 -7.33
CA SER A 57 3.33 12.05 -8.06
C SER A 57 2.12 11.75 -7.17
N LEU A 58 2.22 10.72 -6.31
CA LEU A 58 1.16 10.41 -5.36
C LEU A 58 0.96 11.56 -4.37
N TYR A 59 2.03 12.09 -3.75
CA TYR A 59 1.94 13.28 -2.89
C TYR A 59 1.23 14.45 -3.58
N ASN A 60 1.63 14.74 -4.82
CA ASN A 60 1.03 15.82 -5.61
C ASN A 60 -0.44 15.58 -5.92
N ILE A 61 -0.84 14.34 -6.25
CA ILE A 61 -2.26 14.00 -6.45
C ILE A 61 -3.03 14.18 -5.15
N LEU A 62 -2.46 13.70 -4.05
CA LEU A 62 -3.08 13.67 -2.74
C LEU A 62 -3.31 15.07 -2.17
N SER A 63 -2.43 16.04 -2.43
CA SER A 63 -2.58 17.42 -1.96
C SER A 63 -3.84 18.14 -2.49
N TYR A 64 -4.42 17.70 -3.61
CA TYR A 64 -5.67 18.24 -4.17
C TYR A 64 -6.93 17.45 -3.78
N THR A 65 -6.79 16.35 -3.03
CA THR A 65 -7.89 15.40 -2.77
C THR A 65 -8.30 15.35 -1.30
N SER A 66 -8.56 16.51 -0.69
CA SER A 66 -8.90 16.60 0.75
C SER A 66 -10.17 15.85 1.17
N LYS A 67 -11.08 15.58 0.23
CA LYS A 67 -12.32 14.80 0.44
C LYS A 67 -12.14 13.29 0.20
N LEU A 68 -10.92 12.83 -0.08
CA LEU A 68 -10.67 11.45 -0.44
C LEU A 68 -10.92 10.51 0.76
N HIS A 69 -11.81 9.54 0.55
CA HIS A 69 -12.12 8.48 1.52
C HIS A 69 -11.46 7.16 1.17
N ARG A 70 -11.22 6.91 -0.12
CA ARG A 70 -10.67 5.65 -0.63
C ARG A 70 -9.57 5.89 -1.65
N LEU A 71 -8.39 5.39 -1.35
CA LEU A 71 -7.25 5.32 -2.26
C LEU A 71 -6.98 3.86 -2.63
N THR A 72 -6.75 3.61 -3.92
CA THR A 72 -6.19 2.35 -4.42
C THR A 72 -5.09 2.68 -5.41
N CYS A 73 -3.88 2.17 -5.16
CA CYS A 73 -2.72 2.36 -6.01
C CYS A 73 -2.16 0.99 -6.39
N GLU A 74 -2.08 0.69 -7.68
CA GLU A 74 -1.60 -0.62 -8.12
C GLU A 74 -0.08 -0.72 -7.99
N HIS A 75 0.66 0.27 -8.49
CA HIS A 75 2.12 0.25 -8.54
C HIS A 75 2.69 1.54 -7.95
N LEU A 76 3.38 1.44 -6.82
CA LEU A 76 4.01 2.57 -6.13
C LEU A 76 5.52 2.36 -6.02
N PHE A 77 6.31 3.31 -6.49
CA PHE A 77 7.78 3.24 -6.44
C PHE A 77 8.41 4.60 -6.15
N LEU A 78 9.69 4.58 -5.79
CA LEU A 78 10.49 5.78 -5.60
C LEU A 78 11.42 5.97 -6.81
N MET A 79 11.47 7.18 -7.37
CA MET A 79 12.43 7.54 -8.43
C MET A 79 13.57 8.40 -7.89
N ASN A 80 13.24 9.43 -7.11
CA ASN A 80 14.20 10.38 -6.56
C ASN A 80 14.27 10.26 -5.04
N GLN A 81 15.48 10.17 -4.48
CA GLN A 81 15.69 10.09 -3.03
C GLN A 81 15.48 11.44 -2.33
N ASN A 82 15.58 12.55 -3.08
CA ASN A 82 15.54 13.94 -2.58
C ASN A 82 14.13 14.57 -2.62
N ILE A 83 13.10 13.83 -2.24
CA ILE A 83 11.77 14.44 -2.07
C ILE A 83 11.85 15.38 -0.86
N SER A 84 11.49 16.66 -1.02
CA SER A 84 11.26 17.58 0.08
C SER A 84 10.01 17.13 0.84
N ARG A 85 10.21 16.23 1.80
CA ARG A 85 9.18 15.48 2.57
C ARG A 85 8.42 16.35 3.58
N GLU A 86 8.46 17.67 3.45
CA GLU A 86 8.04 18.62 4.49
C GLU A 86 6.65 19.22 4.27
N VAL A 87 6.01 19.02 3.11
CA VAL A 87 4.65 19.53 2.88
C VAL A 87 3.63 18.57 3.52
N PRO A 88 2.89 18.99 4.56
CA PRO A 88 1.88 18.13 5.19
C PRO A 88 0.71 17.88 4.23
N LEU A 89 0.30 16.62 4.08
CA LEU A 89 -0.92 16.30 3.33
C LEU A 89 -2.18 16.65 4.13
N THR A 90 -3.13 17.32 3.49
CA THR A 90 -4.44 17.68 4.04
C THR A 90 -5.50 16.61 3.80
N ILE A 91 -5.14 15.34 4.04
CA ILE A 91 -6.05 14.20 3.86
C ILE A 91 -6.48 13.67 5.21
N PHE A 92 -7.59 14.21 5.71
CA PHE A 92 -8.14 13.83 7.00
C PHE A 92 -9.25 12.79 6.89
N ASN A 93 -9.76 12.52 5.69
CA ASN A 93 -10.97 11.72 5.49
C ASN A 93 -10.70 10.30 4.98
N LEU A 94 -9.43 9.94 4.76
CA LEU A 94 -9.06 8.67 4.17
C LEU A 94 -9.29 7.52 5.15
N THR A 95 -10.26 6.67 4.83
CA THR A 95 -10.64 5.51 5.65
C THR A 95 -10.22 4.19 5.03
N TYR A 96 -9.89 4.18 3.73
CA TYR A 96 -9.43 3.00 3.00
C TYR A 96 -8.20 3.32 2.15
N CYS A 97 -7.15 2.50 2.30
CA CYS A 97 -5.96 2.54 1.46
C CYS A 97 -5.62 1.11 1.01
N SER A 98 -5.33 0.96 -0.28
CA SER A 98 -4.87 -0.29 -0.87
C SER A 98 -3.67 -0.03 -1.78
N ILE A 99 -2.57 -0.72 -1.56
CA ILE A 99 -1.37 -0.66 -2.42
C ILE A 99 -0.96 -2.10 -2.78
N SER A 100 -1.04 -2.46 -4.06
CA SER A 100 -0.88 -3.86 -4.51
C SER A 100 0.56 -4.24 -4.86
N GLN A 101 1.38 -3.29 -5.32
CA GLN A 101 2.77 -3.52 -5.73
C GLN A 101 3.61 -2.33 -5.26
N CYS A 102 4.01 -2.37 -4.00
CA CYS A 102 4.82 -1.32 -3.38
C CYS A 102 6.31 -1.67 -3.43
N TYR A 103 7.09 -0.84 -4.11
CA TYR A 103 8.56 -0.95 -4.21
C TYR A 103 9.27 -0.01 -3.24
N LEU A 104 8.55 0.61 -2.31
CA LEU A 104 9.16 1.43 -1.26
C LEU A 104 9.77 0.54 -0.18
N LYS A 105 10.90 0.95 0.37
CA LYS A 105 11.43 0.40 1.62
C LYS A 105 10.47 0.70 2.77
N PHE A 106 10.56 -0.06 3.85
CA PHE A 106 9.68 0.13 5.01
C PHE A 106 9.75 1.56 5.52
N ASP A 107 10.95 2.12 5.70
CA ASP A 107 11.14 3.48 6.23
C ASP A 107 10.46 4.54 5.34
N GLU A 108 10.51 4.37 4.03
CA GLU A 108 9.89 5.27 3.05
C GLU A 108 8.37 5.17 3.10
N PHE A 109 7.84 3.95 3.16
CA PHE A 109 6.41 3.71 3.34
C PHE A 109 5.92 4.24 4.70
N GLU A 110 6.69 4.02 5.76
CA GLU A 110 6.40 4.47 7.11
C GLU A 110 6.25 5.99 7.14
N MET A 111 7.19 6.72 6.53
CA MET A 111 7.10 8.18 6.42
C MET A 111 5.84 8.63 5.67
N PHE A 112 5.50 7.95 4.58
CA PHE A 112 4.32 8.26 3.79
C PHE A 112 3.02 7.98 4.54
N ILE A 113 2.87 6.78 5.08
CA ILE A 113 1.61 6.34 5.67
C ILE A 113 1.27 7.14 6.94
N LYS A 114 2.29 7.62 7.69
CA LYS A 114 2.12 8.53 8.83
C LYS A 114 1.33 9.79 8.48
N GLN A 115 1.43 10.28 7.24
CA GLN A 115 0.76 11.51 6.83
C GLN A 115 -0.72 11.32 6.49
N ILE A 116 -1.15 10.10 6.14
CA ILE A 116 -2.49 9.86 5.58
C ILE A 116 -3.35 8.88 6.40
N SER A 117 -2.83 8.36 7.51
CA SER A 117 -3.42 7.19 8.19
C SER A 117 -4.24 7.48 9.44
N SER A 118 -4.37 8.76 9.84
CA SER A 118 -5.02 9.15 11.10
C SER A 118 -6.48 8.71 11.23
N GLN A 119 -7.20 8.56 10.11
CA GLN A 119 -8.58 8.04 10.06
C GLN A 119 -8.71 6.68 9.37
N LEU A 120 -7.57 6.03 9.08
CA LEU A 120 -7.55 4.83 8.26
C LEU A 120 -8.20 3.66 9.00
N ARG A 121 -9.22 3.07 8.40
CA ARG A 121 -9.95 1.91 8.93
C ARG A 121 -9.55 0.61 8.26
N THR A 122 -9.15 0.69 6.99
CA THR A 122 -8.70 -0.44 6.21
C THR A 122 -7.38 -0.12 5.49
N LEU A 123 -6.38 -0.96 5.72
CA LEU A 123 -5.13 -0.97 4.99
C LEU A 123 -4.97 -2.33 4.32
N ARG A 124 -4.83 -2.33 2.99
CA ARG A 124 -4.41 -3.49 2.20
C ARG A 124 -3.07 -3.19 1.57
N PHE A 125 -2.09 -4.06 1.79
CA PHE A 125 -0.73 -3.74 1.44
C PHE A 125 0.02 -4.98 0.94
N LYS A 126 0.66 -4.85 -0.22
CA LYS A 126 1.52 -5.88 -0.78
C LYS A 126 2.85 -5.25 -1.20
N PRO A 127 3.90 -5.35 -0.37
CA PRO A 127 5.23 -4.94 -0.75
C PRO A 127 5.85 -5.96 -1.71
N CYS A 128 6.68 -5.44 -2.63
CA CYS A 128 7.45 -6.23 -3.59
C CYS A 128 8.88 -6.50 -3.13
N SER A 129 9.36 -5.77 -2.12
CA SER A 129 10.74 -5.83 -1.63
C SER A 129 10.81 -5.37 -0.18
N ASP A 130 11.98 -5.56 0.43
CA ASP A 130 12.34 -5.18 1.79
C ASP A 130 11.83 -6.14 2.88
N ILE A 131 12.75 -6.93 3.44
CA ILE A 131 12.47 -7.90 4.51
C ILE A 131 11.97 -7.24 5.80
N PHE A 132 12.21 -5.94 6.01
CA PHE A 132 11.73 -5.24 7.22
C PHE A 132 10.21 -5.15 7.30
N TYR A 133 9.47 -5.40 6.22
CA TYR A 133 8.02 -5.58 6.28
C TYR A 133 7.57 -6.83 7.05
N LEU A 134 8.47 -7.80 7.29
CA LEU A 134 8.20 -8.95 8.14
C LEU A 134 8.48 -8.68 9.63
N ASP A 135 8.85 -7.45 10.00
CA ASP A 135 9.03 -7.07 11.41
C ASP A 135 7.71 -6.71 12.09
N ALA A 136 7.18 -7.64 12.88
CA ALA A 136 5.92 -7.46 13.59
C ALA A 136 5.94 -6.30 14.58
N ASP A 137 7.08 -6.02 15.23
CA ASP A 137 7.19 -4.97 16.24
C ASP A 137 7.08 -3.58 15.58
N ARG A 138 7.72 -3.41 14.42
CA ARG A 138 7.63 -2.16 13.64
C ARG A 138 6.20 -1.87 13.20
N TRP A 139 5.51 -2.89 12.68
CA TRP A 139 4.09 -2.74 12.32
C TRP A 139 3.23 -2.42 13.53
N GLN A 140 3.43 -3.11 14.66
CA GLN A 140 2.68 -2.85 15.88
C GLN A 140 2.87 -1.40 16.36
N GLN A 141 4.11 -0.90 16.42
CA GLN A 141 4.42 0.48 16.79
C GLN A 141 3.76 1.49 15.84
N LEU A 142 3.91 1.29 14.53
CA LEU A 142 3.32 2.15 13.51
C LEU A 142 1.79 2.22 13.61
N ILE A 143 1.12 1.07 13.79
CA ILE A 143 -0.33 1.00 13.87
C ILE A 143 -0.84 1.65 15.16
N LEU A 144 -0.24 1.35 16.31
CA LEU A 144 -0.63 1.91 17.59
C LEU A 144 -0.48 3.44 17.62
N GLN A 145 0.59 3.96 17.01
CA GLN A 145 0.89 5.39 17.06
C GLN A 145 0.12 6.21 16.03
N TYR A 146 -0.08 5.70 14.81
CA TYR A 146 -0.58 6.51 13.69
C TYR A 146 -1.91 6.04 13.09
N MET A 147 -2.39 4.84 13.44
CA MET A 147 -3.62 4.26 12.87
C MET A 147 -4.59 3.79 13.95
N PRO A 148 -5.02 4.68 14.87
CA PRO A 148 -5.82 4.29 16.04
C PRO A 148 -7.15 3.65 15.66
N TYR A 149 -7.70 4.00 14.49
CA TYR A 149 -8.97 3.48 13.98
C TYR A 149 -8.79 2.32 12.99
N LEU A 150 -7.62 1.67 12.90
CA LEU A 150 -7.42 0.56 11.98
C LEU A 150 -8.14 -0.70 12.47
N HIS A 151 -9.12 -1.17 11.70
CA HIS A 151 -9.91 -2.37 12.00
C HIS A 151 -9.56 -3.54 11.08
N THR A 152 -9.18 -3.25 9.84
CA THR A 152 -8.80 -4.26 8.84
C THR A 152 -7.39 -3.99 8.35
N PHE A 153 -6.49 -4.90 8.68
CA PHE A 153 -5.15 -4.94 8.11
C PHE A 153 -5.01 -6.21 7.27
N GLN A 154 -4.71 -6.03 6.00
CA GLN A 154 -4.41 -7.11 5.08
C GLN A 154 -3.03 -6.88 4.49
N PHE A 155 -2.15 -7.86 4.66
CA PHE A 155 -0.76 -7.78 4.26
C PHE A 155 -0.42 -9.05 3.48
N LYS A 156 0.35 -8.92 2.40
CA LYS A 156 0.89 -10.07 1.66
C LYS A 156 2.29 -9.75 1.16
N TYR A 157 3.29 -10.52 1.58
CA TYR A 157 4.68 -10.40 1.16
C TYR A 157 5.11 -11.71 0.50
N HIS A 158 5.88 -11.58 -0.59
CA HIS A 158 6.38 -12.70 -1.37
C HIS A 158 7.91 -12.70 -1.25
N ASP A 159 8.47 -13.78 -0.72
CA ASP A 159 9.91 -13.99 -0.58
C ASP A 159 10.35 -15.07 -1.56
N GLY A 160 11.19 -14.69 -2.54
CA GLY A 160 11.74 -15.61 -3.53
C GLY A 160 13.02 -16.24 -3.00
N VAL A 161 12.99 -17.55 -2.74
CA VAL A 161 14.14 -18.31 -2.26
C VAL A 161 14.79 -19.05 -3.44
N SER A 162 15.98 -18.60 -3.84
CA SER A 162 16.82 -19.33 -4.80
C SER A 162 17.83 -20.22 -4.08
N GLY A 163 18.01 -21.46 -4.56
CA GLY A 163 18.96 -22.42 -3.98
C GLY A 163 18.48 -23.08 -2.68
N HIS A 164 19.42 -23.40 -1.78
CA HIS A 164 19.10 -24.06 -0.51
C HIS A 164 18.53 -23.04 0.50
N PHE A 165 17.27 -23.23 0.90
CA PHE A 165 16.65 -22.42 1.96
C PHE A 165 17.51 -22.46 3.24
N ARG A 166 17.81 -21.28 3.77
CA ARG A 166 18.48 -21.12 5.07
C ARG A 166 17.63 -20.23 5.95
N ILE A 167 17.44 -20.65 7.19
CA ILE A 167 16.81 -19.81 8.21
C ILE A 167 17.74 -18.60 8.43
N GLN A 168 17.26 -17.44 8.02
CA GLN A 168 17.93 -16.16 8.25
C GLN A 168 17.48 -15.53 9.57
N SER A 169 18.28 -14.63 10.13
CA SER A 169 17.99 -13.96 11.40
C SER A 169 16.65 -13.22 11.42
N TYR A 170 16.21 -12.66 10.29
CA TYR A 170 14.91 -11.96 10.20
C TYR A 170 13.70 -12.88 10.42
N HIS A 171 13.85 -14.20 10.27
CA HIS A 171 12.75 -15.15 10.56
C HIS A 171 12.36 -15.12 12.04
N SER A 172 13.27 -14.69 12.94
CA SER A 172 12.94 -14.47 14.34
C SER A 172 11.89 -13.36 14.54
N PHE A 173 11.83 -12.37 13.65
CA PHE A 173 10.85 -11.28 13.72
C PHE A 173 9.43 -11.77 13.44
N ILE A 174 9.30 -12.82 12.64
CA ILE A 174 8.03 -13.43 12.25
C ILE A 174 7.32 -14.05 13.47
N ASN A 175 8.10 -14.62 14.40
CA ASN A 175 7.56 -15.19 15.63
C ASN A 175 6.83 -14.16 16.49
N ARG A 176 7.05 -12.85 16.28
CA ARG A 176 6.42 -11.78 17.06
C ARG A 176 4.99 -11.45 16.60
N PHE A 177 4.52 -12.01 15.48
CA PHE A 177 3.11 -11.94 15.06
C PHE A 177 2.14 -12.72 15.96
N ILE A 178 2.64 -13.34 17.04
CA ILE A 178 1.82 -13.97 18.08
C ILE A 178 1.69 -13.11 19.34
N SER A 179 2.18 -11.87 19.34
CA SER A 179 2.03 -10.97 20.49
C SER A 179 0.54 -10.72 20.81
N PRO A 180 0.18 -10.33 22.05
CA PRO A 180 -1.20 -10.03 22.43
C PRO A 180 -1.89 -9.05 21.48
N PHE A 181 -1.15 -8.04 20.98
CA PHE A 181 -1.65 -7.07 20.00
C PHE A 181 -2.24 -7.74 18.74
N TRP A 182 -1.54 -8.72 18.16
CA TRP A 182 -1.98 -9.41 16.94
C TRP A 182 -3.15 -10.37 17.22
N ILE A 183 -3.07 -11.11 18.33
CA ILE A 183 -4.09 -12.07 18.76
C ILE A 183 -5.42 -11.39 19.07
N GLU A 184 -5.40 -10.32 19.88
CA GLU A 184 -6.60 -9.58 20.28
C GLU A 184 -7.32 -8.96 19.08
N ARG A 185 -6.55 -8.46 18.10
CA ARG A 185 -7.08 -7.94 16.82
C ARG A 185 -7.54 -9.04 15.87
N GLN A 186 -7.28 -10.30 16.19
CA GLN A 186 -7.54 -11.47 15.35
C GLN A 186 -6.92 -11.34 13.95
N TRP A 187 -5.75 -10.70 13.88
CA TRP A 187 -4.96 -10.58 12.66
C TRP A 187 -3.91 -11.68 12.69
N LEU A 188 -4.13 -12.72 11.90
CA LEU A 188 -3.34 -13.94 11.96
C LEU A 188 -2.35 -13.95 10.82
N LEU A 189 -1.10 -14.30 11.15
CA LEU A 189 -0.09 -14.64 10.17
C LEU A 189 -0.41 -16.01 9.56
N ASP A 190 -0.35 -16.08 8.24
CA ASP A 190 -0.42 -17.29 7.42
C ASP A 190 0.84 -17.37 6.57
N ILE A 191 1.38 -18.58 6.39
CA ILE A 191 2.57 -18.84 5.60
C ILE A 191 2.24 -19.94 4.60
N GLN A 192 2.41 -19.63 3.32
CA GLN A 192 2.23 -20.57 2.22
C GLN A 192 3.55 -20.74 1.50
N ILE A 193 3.85 -21.97 1.06
CA ILE A 193 5.05 -22.28 0.30
C ILE A 193 4.58 -22.82 -1.04
N ASP A 194 4.87 -22.08 -2.11
CA ASP A 194 4.56 -22.51 -3.48
C ASP A 194 5.76 -23.25 -4.07
N LEU A 195 5.56 -24.55 -4.29
CA LEU A 195 6.54 -25.47 -4.88
C LEU A 195 6.30 -25.70 -6.38
N ASN A 196 5.29 -25.06 -6.98
CA ASN A 196 4.89 -25.31 -8.37
C ASN A 196 5.80 -24.63 -9.41
N HIS A 197 6.78 -23.84 -8.97
CA HIS A 197 7.72 -23.13 -9.83
C HIS A 197 9.12 -23.74 -9.79
N TRP A 198 9.74 -23.88 -10.95
CA TRP A 198 11.14 -24.31 -11.10
C TRP A 198 12.09 -23.18 -10.68
N SER A 199 12.25 -22.97 -9.37
CA SER A 199 13.16 -21.99 -8.75
C SER A 199 13.00 -20.52 -9.25
N PRO A 200 12.83 -19.55 -8.34
CA PRO A 200 12.86 -19.69 -6.90
C PRO A 200 11.58 -20.34 -6.34
N ILE A 201 11.71 -21.04 -5.22
CA ILE A 201 10.56 -21.40 -4.38
C ILE A 201 10.01 -20.09 -3.83
N GLU A 202 8.69 -19.91 -3.87
CA GLU A 202 8.06 -18.71 -3.34
C GLU A 202 7.49 -19.00 -1.95
N ILE A 203 7.93 -18.24 -0.95
CA ILE A 203 7.32 -18.23 0.38
C ILE A 203 6.44 -16.99 0.48
N ILE A 204 5.17 -17.21 0.76
CA ILE A 204 4.15 -16.17 0.84
C ILE A 204 3.76 -15.99 2.30
N PHE A 205 4.07 -14.82 2.85
CA PHE A 205 3.65 -14.41 4.18
C PHE A 205 2.42 -13.52 4.06
N SER A 206 1.34 -13.85 4.76
CA SER A 206 0.10 -13.07 4.72
C SER A 206 -0.41 -12.76 6.11
N ILE A 207 -0.95 -11.56 6.33
CA ILE A 207 -1.72 -11.24 7.53
C ILE A 207 -3.12 -10.89 7.09
N GLN A 208 -4.11 -11.51 7.71
CA GLN A 208 -5.51 -11.26 7.43
C GLN A 208 -6.38 -11.45 8.66
N PRO A 209 -7.52 -10.73 8.75
CA PRO A 209 -8.47 -10.95 9.83
C PRO A 209 -9.03 -12.39 9.78
N LYS A 210 -9.12 -13.05 10.94
CA LYS A 210 -9.57 -14.45 11.09
C LYS A 210 -10.85 -14.79 10.32
N ARG A 211 -11.78 -13.84 10.19
CA ARG A 211 -13.03 -14.01 9.44
C ARG A 211 -12.84 -14.37 7.95
N TYR A 212 -11.68 -14.08 7.36
CA TYR A 212 -11.39 -14.37 5.95
C TYR A 212 -10.73 -15.74 5.71
N ILE A 213 -10.16 -16.38 6.74
CA ILE A 213 -9.48 -17.68 6.61
C ILE A 213 -10.48 -18.81 6.30
N LYS A 214 -11.73 -18.67 6.74
CA LYS A 214 -12.80 -19.65 6.45
C LYS A 214 -13.27 -19.67 4.99
N LYS A 215 -12.85 -18.72 4.14
CA LYS A 215 -13.34 -18.62 2.75
C LYS A 215 -12.44 -19.29 1.71
N ASN A 216 -11.17 -19.56 2.01
CA ASN A 216 -10.21 -20.07 1.03
C ASN A 216 -9.78 -21.53 1.27
N SER A 217 -10.32 -22.20 2.30
CA SER A 217 -9.89 -23.55 2.70
C SER A 217 -10.67 -24.71 2.05
N PHE A 218 -11.58 -24.43 1.09
CA PHE A 218 -12.39 -25.47 0.44
C PHE A 218 -12.33 -25.52 -1.09
N ASP A 219 -11.73 -24.55 -1.78
CA ASP A 219 -11.72 -24.53 -3.25
C ASP A 219 -10.46 -25.14 -3.88
N ALA A 220 -9.53 -25.68 -3.09
CA ALA A 220 -8.25 -26.24 -3.57
C ALA A 220 -8.17 -27.78 -3.54
N ILE A 221 -9.28 -28.51 -3.36
CA ILE A 221 -9.29 -29.99 -3.39
C ILE A 221 -9.87 -30.57 -4.69
N HIS A 222 -10.37 -29.76 -5.61
CA HIS A 222 -10.80 -30.26 -6.92
C HIS A 222 -10.41 -29.32 -8.06
N MET A 223 -9.19 -29.49 -8.58
CA MET A 223 -8.88 -29.32 -10.01
C MET A 223 -7.62 -30.10 -10.38
#